data_AF-A0AAU9NKC9-F1
#
_entry.id   AF-A0AAU9NKC9-F1
#
_cell.length_a   1.000
_cell.length_b   1.000
_cell.length_c   1.000
_cell.angle_alpha   90.00
_cell.angle_beta   90.00
_cell.angle_gamma   90.00
#
_symmetry.space_group_name_H-M   'P 1'
#
loop_
_entity.id
_entity.type
_entity.pdbx_description
1 polymer ?
#
loop_
_entity_poly.entity_id
_entity_poly.type
_entity_poly.pdbx_seq_one_letter_code
_entity_poly.pdbx_strand_id
1 'polypeptide(L)'
;MALSIHFYRLTYGYVPKENYRLLDRLGLFYSGIQNMGKVSRLYQINMDPSLQLIPESLVLDGVKSFVGADSVCYKLVSSFLNLETFDEDGRKICFGCMPIVGEINRVLFNLTLMEFDRQFSHKYPGIAFERFIGMVFIACTDDLRIDEYQVFDMIQDLGLSCSIEYKEPGLEPLYCRNRMVALDYEGKVVVYNPTDYYPTDYG
;
A
#
# COMPACT_ATOMS: atom_id res chain seq x y z
N MET A 1 16.35 -7.81 -13.77
CA MET A 1 16.79 -7.87 -12.34
C MET A 1 17.41 -6.57 -11.84
N ALA A 2 18.27 -5.87 -12.60
CA ALA A 2 18.91 -4.64 -12.11
C ALA A 2 17.91 -3.49 -11.82
N LEU A 3 16.84 -3.36 -12.62
CA LEU A 3 15.87 -2.28 -12.50
C LEU A 3 14.99 -2.38 -11.25
N SER A 4 14.50 -3.58 -10.91
CA SER A 4 13.68 -3.81 -9.71
C SER A 4 14.46 -3.53 -8.44
N ILE A 5 15.75 -3.88 -8.40
CA ILE A 5 16.65 -3.56 -7.28
C ILE A 5 16.89 -2.05 -7.20
N HIS A 6 17.00 -1.36 -8.33
CA HIS A 6 17.18 0.08 -8.37
C HIS A 6 15.93 0.82 -7.84
N PHE A 7 14.74 0.41 -8.28
CA PHE A 7 13.50 0.97 -7.75
C PHE A 7 13.28 0.60 -6.28
N TYR A 8 13.64 -0.61 -5.87
CA TYR A 8 13.60 -0.99 -4.45
C TYR A 8 14.47 -0.06 -3.59
N ARG A 9 15.70 0.23 -4.04
CA ARG A 9 16.59 1.18 -3.37
C ARG A 9 15.97 2.57 -3.30
N LEU A 10 15.28 3.01 -4.35
CA LEU A 10 14.60 4.31 -4.36
C LEU A 10 13.44 4.36 -3.37
N THR A 11 12.70 3.25 -3.24
CA THR A 11 11.58 3.14 -2.30
C THR A 11 12.02 3.06 -0.84
N TYR A 12 13.09 2.31 -0.53
CA TYR A 12 13.46 2.01 0.85
C TYR A 12 14.78 2.62 1.31
N GLY A 13 15.52 3.29 0.44
CA GLY A 13 16.80 3.95 0.76
C GLY A 13 18.02 3.02 0.85
N TYR A 14 17.87 1.71 0.65
CA TYR A 14 18.97 0.74 0.68
C TYR A 14 18.82 -0.38 -0.34
N VAL A 15 19.94 -1.02 -0.68
CA VAL A 15 19.96 -2.20 -1.55
C VAL A 15 19.72 -3.45 -0.68
N PRO A 16 18.72 -4.28 -0.97
CA PRO A 16 18.48 -5.51 -0.21
C PRO A 16 19.64 -6.48 -0.43
N LYS A 17 20.21 -7.01 0.67
CA LYS A 17 21.30 -8.00 0.63
C LYS A 17 20.80 -9.38 0.19
N GLU A 18 19.55 -9.70 0.52
CA GLU A 18 18.79 -10.89 0.12
C GLU A 18 17.31 -10.49 -0.04
N ASN A 19 16.52 -11.23 -0.84
CA ASN A 19 15.07 -11.09 -0.95
C ASN A 19 14.55 -9.67 -1.28
N TYR A 20 14.65 -9.31 -2.56
CA TYR A 20 14.27 -7.99 -3.08
C TYR A 20 12.77 -7.84 -3.38
N ARG A 21 11.92 -8.85 -3.13
CA ARG A 21 10.49 -8.75 -3.44
C ARG A 21 9.81 -7.90 -2.38
N LEU A 22 8.85 -7.09 -2.79
CA LEU A 22 8.06 -6.31 -1.84
C LEU A 22 7.32 -7.21 -0.85
N LEU A 23 6.86 -8.37 -1.31
CA LEU A 23 6.19 -9.36 -0.47
C LEU A 23 7.05 -9.87 0.69
N ASP A 24 8.38 -9.89 0.54
CA ASP A 24 9.29 -10.33 1.60
C ASP A 24 9.30 -9.34 2.79
N ARG A 25 8.76 -8.12 2.59
CA ARG A 25 8.59 -7.09 3.64
C ARG A 25 7.28 -7.21 4.41
N LEU A 26 6.38 -8.10 4.02
CA LEU A 26 5.05 -8.19 4.64
C LEU A 26 5.14 -8.49 6.16
N GLY A 27 6.13 -9.28 6.58
CA GLY A 27 6.37 -9.53 8.02
C GLY A 27 6.78 -8.28 8.81
N LEU A 28 7.54 -7.36 8.19
CA LEU A 28 7.90 -6.09 8.81
C LEU A 28 6.70 -5.15 8.93
N PHE A 29 5.83 -5.14 7.91
CA PHE A 29 4.58 -4.40 7.97
C PHE A 29 3.69 -4.88 9.11
N TYR A 30 3.50 -6.20 9.25
CA TYR A 30 2.73 -6.74 10.38
C TYR A 30 3.35 -6.39 11.74
N SER A 31 4.68 -6.47 11.84
CA SER A 31 5.40 -6.06 13.05
C SER A 31 5.21 -4.57 13.35
N GLY A 32 5.25 -3.72 12.33
CA GLY A 32 5.00 -2.27 12.44
C GLY A 32 3.61 -1.98 12.97
N ILE A 33 2.59 -2.62 12.40
CA ILE A 33 1.20 -2.48 12.86
C ILE A 33 1.04 -2.90 14.32
N GLN A 34 1.63 -4.03 14.72
CA GLN A 34 1.58 -4.51 16.12
C GLN A 34 2.29 -3.57 17.11
N ASN A 35 3.23 -2.75 16.62
CA ASN A 35 4.01 -1.80 17.42
C ASN A 35 3.38 -0.39 17.49
N MET A 36 2.19 -0.18 16.92
CA MET A 36 1.48 1.11 16.98
C MET A 36 1.00 1.50 18.39
N GLY A 37 1.18 0.63 19.38
CA GLY A 37 0.77 0.86 20.77
C GLY A 37 -0.71 0.59 20.99
N LYS A 38 -1.27 1.27 22.00
CA LYS A 38 -2.68 1.17 22.36
C LYS A 38 -3.50 2.16 21.56
N VAL A 39 -4.57 1.69 20.94
CA VAL A 39 -5.44 2.45 20.05
C VAL A 39 -6.89 2.23 20.45
N SER A 40 -7.73 3.26 20.30
CA SER A 40 -9.18 3.11 20.49
C SER A 40 -9.89 2.76 19.19
N ARG A 41 -9.31 3.15 18.05
CA ARG A 41 -9.81 2.78 16.74
C ARG A 41 -8.67 2.53 15.77
N LEU A 42 -8.79 1.44 15.02
CA LEU A 42 -7.86 1.06 13.96
C LEU A 42 -8.57 1.15 12.61
N TYR A 43 -8.11 2.07 11.77
CA TYR A 43 -8.62 2.22 10.41
C TYR A 43 -7.79 1.39 9.44
N GLN A 44 -8.45 0.75 8.49
CA GLN A 44 -7.84 0.14 7.32
C GLN A 44 -8.31 0.90 6.07
N ILE A 45 -7.34 1.36 5.30
CA ILE A 45 -7.57 1.93 3.97
C ILE A 45 -7.04 0.94 2.94
N ASN A 46 -7.87 0.56 1.99
CA ASN A 46 -7.47 -0.30 0.87
C ASN A 46 -7.51 0.48 -0.45
N MET A 47 -6.32 0.82 -0.95
CA MET A 47 -6.08 1.46 -2.25
C MET A 47 -5.64 0.47 -3.34
N ASP A 48 -5.56 -0.84 -3.07
CA ASP A 48 -5.18 -1.83 -4.08
C ASP A 48 -6.02 -1.78 -5.37
N PRO A 49 -7.35 -1.48 -5.35
CA PRO A 49 -8.12 -1.32 -6.59
C PRO A 49 -7.55 -0.26 -7.54
N SER A 50 -6.83 0.74 -7.01
CA SER A 50 -6.19 1.78 -7.81
C SER A 50 -5.04 1.25 -8.67
N LEU A 51 -4.42 0.12 -8.29
CA LEU A 51 -3.27 -0.42 -9.03
C LEU A 51 -3.60 -0.69 -10.52
N GLN A 52 -4.85 -1.04 -10.82
CA GLN A 52 -5.31 -1.34 -12.18
C GLN A 52 -5.85 -0.10 -12.92
N LEU A 53 -6.15 0.98 -12.20
CA LEU A 53 -6.82 2.17 -12.71
C LEU A 53 -5.92 3.41 -12.72
N ILE A 54 -4.74 3.30 -12.11
CA ILE A 54 -3.82 4.42 -11.97
C ILE A 54 -3.34 4.92 -13.35
N PRO A 55 -3.54 6.21 -13.67
CA PRO A 55 -3.06 6.78 -14.91
C PRO A 55 -1.54 6.71 -15.02
N GLU A 56 -1.02 6.41 -16.21
CA GLU A 56 0.43 6.39 -16.47
C GLU A 56 1.11 7.71 -16.11
N SER A 57 0.42 8.85 -16.32
CA SER A 57 0.93 10.17 -15.97
C SER A 57 1.25 10.32 -14.48
N LEU A 58 0.36 9.82 -13.61
CA LEU A 58 0.55 9.89 -12.15
C LEU A 58 1.77 9.06 -11.72
N VAL A 59 1.94 7.88 -12.33
CA VAL A 59 3.10 7.02 -12.09
C VAL A 59 4.39 7.73 -12.53
N LEU A 60 4.37 8.35 -13.71
CA LEU A 60 5.51 9.09 -14.22
C LEU A 60 5.86 10.29 -13.34
N ASP A 61 4.88 11.04 -12.86
CA ASP A 61 5.11 12.17 -11.94
C ASP A 61 5.75 11.70 -10.61
N GLY A 62 5.27 10.58 -10.08
CA GLY A 62 5.89 9.92 -8.93
C GLY A 62 7.35 9.58 -9.21
N VAL A 63 7.64 8.82 -10.27
CA VAL A 63 9.00 8.41 -10.63
C VAL A 63 9.91 9.61 -10.92
N LYS A 64 9.42 10.61 -11.65
CA LYS A 64 10.15 11.84 -11.99
C LYS A 64 10.66 12.54 -10.74
N SER A 65 9.86 12.58 -9.68
CA SER A 65 10.22 13.23 -8.41
C SER A 65 11.41 12.55 -7.72
N PHE A 66 11.65 11.25 -7.98
CA PHE A 66 12.76 10.50 -7.39
C PHE A 66 14.02 10.46 -8.25
N VAL A 67 13.88 10.27 -9.56
CA VAL A 67 15.04 10.03 -10.45
C VAL A 67 15.32 11.16 -11.42
N GLY A 68 14.42 12.14 -11.56
CA GLY A 68 14.49 13.21 -12.56
C GLY A 68 14.05 12.77 -13.96
N ALA A 69 13.45 13.70 -14.71
CA ALA A 69 12.84 13.44 -16.02
C ALA A 69 13.84 13.00 -17.10
N ASP A 70 15.08 13.47 -17.03
CA ASP A 70 16.10 13.14 -18.04
C ASP A 70 16.82 11.81 -17.78
N SER A 71 16.54 11.16 -16.64
CA SER A 71 17.22 9.94 -16.23
C SER A 71 16.89 8.75 -17.13
N VAL A 72 17.85 7.83 -17.26
CA VAL A 72 17.65 6.55 -17.94
C VAL A 72 16.53 5.75 -17.27
N CYS A 73 16.41 5.82 -15.95
CA CYS A 73 15.35 5.16 -15.20
C CYS A 73 13.97 5.70 -15.59
N TYR A 74 13.79 7.03 -15.64
CA TYR A 74 12.53 7.64 -16.03
C TYR A 74 12.13 7.24 -17.45
N LYS A 75 13.07 7.32 -18.41
CA LYS A 75 12.83 6.92 -19.81
C LYS A 75 12.42 5.45 -19.91
N LEU A 76 13.06 4.57 -19.14
CA LEU A 76 12.74 3.15 -19.11
C LEU A 76 11.36 2.87 -18.52
N VAL A 77 10.95 3.55 -17.44
CA VAL A 77 9.59 3.45 -16.90
C VAL A 77 8.58 3.95 -17.93
N SER A 78 8.84 5.10 -18.57
CA SER A 78 7.96 5.64 -19.59
C SER A 78 7.79 4.67 -20.76
N SER A 79 8.87 4.05 -21.26
CA SER A 79 8.77 3.01 -22.28
C SER A 79 8.01 1.78 -21.79
N PHE A 80 8.20 1.37 -20.53
CA PHE A 80 7.49 0.25 -19.94
C PHE A 80 5.97 0.51 -19.84
N LEU A 81 5.56 1.71 -19.42
CA LEU A 81 4.14 2.06 -19.29
C LEU A 81 3.42 2.09 -20.65
N ASN A 82 4.13 2.46 -21.72
CA ASN A 82 3.61 2.44 -23.09
C ASN A 82 3.53 1.04 -23.72
N LEU A 83 3.91 -0.03 -23.01
CA LEU A 83 3.81 -1.39 -23.54
C LEU A 83 2.35 -1.83 -23.62
N GLU A 84 1.99 -2.39 -24.77
CA GLU A 84 0.67 -3.02 -24.93
C GLU A 84 0.63 -4.35 -24.17
N THR A 85 -0.36 -4.52 -23.31
CA THR A 85 -0.63 -5.80 -22.63
C THR A 85 -1.76 -6.55 -23.30
N PHE A 86 -1.58 -7.84 -23.49
CA PHE A 86 -2.56 -8.74 -24.09
C PHE A 86 -2.92 -9.86 -23.13
N ASP A 87 -4.17 -10.30 -23.14
CA ASP A 87 -4.61 -11.51 -22.43
C ASP A 87 -4.22 -12.77 -23.21
N GLU A 88 -4.54 -13.93 -22.63
CA GLU A 88 -4.26 -15.24 -23.22
C GLU A 88 -4.99 -15.43 -24.57
N ASP A 89 -6.07 -14.68 -24.81
CA ASP A 89 -6.84 -14.65 -26.06
C ASP A 89 -6.29 -13.63 -27.08
N GLY A 90 -5.20 -12.91 -26.75
CA GLY A 90 -4.60 -11.89 -27.60
C GLY A 90 -5.35 -10.56 -27.64
N ARG A 91 -6.27 -10.30 -26.69
CA ARG A 91 -7.00 -9.04 -26.57
C ARG A 91 -6.24 -8.08 -25.68
N LYS A 92 -6.21 -6.81 -26.08
CA LYS A 92 -5.53 -5.76 -25.32
C LYS A 92 -6.25 -5.51 -23.98
N ILE A 93 -5.52 -5.60 -22.86
CA ILE A 93 -6.09 -5.53 -21.50
C ILE A 93 -6.10 -4.10 -20.93
N CYS A 94 -5.08 -3.29 -21.20
CA CYS A 94 -4.94 -1.94 -20.64
C CYS A 94 -4.79 -0.87 -21.71
N PHE A 95 -5.53 0.23 -21.53
CA PHE A 95 -5.36 1.49 -22.24
C PHE A 95 -5.13 2.60 -21.21
N GLY A 96 -3.94 3.22 -21.23
CA GLY A 96 -3.62 4.38 -20.39
C GLY A 96 -3.39 4.08 -18.90
N CYS A 97 -3.26 2.79 -18.54
CA CYS A 97 -3.03 2.31 -17.18
C CYS A 97 -1.76 1.46 -17.14
N MET A 98 -1.19 1.30 -15.94
CA MET A 98 0.03 0.52 -15.74
C MET A 98 -0.11 -0.96 -16.20
N PRO A 99 0.74 -1.45 -17.12
CA PRO A 99 0.78 -2.85 -17.56
C PRO A 99 0.93 -3.82 -16.39
N ILE A 100 0.08 -4.85 -16.21
CA ILE A 100 0.13 -5.78 -15.06
C ILE A 100 1.35 -6.73 -15.16
N VAL A 101 2.53 -6.29 -14.71
CA VAL A 101 3.79 -7.05 -14.78
C VAL A 101 4.41 -7.23 -13.40
N GLY A 102 3.78 -8.09 -12.60
CA GLY A 102 4.33 -8.62 -11.35
C GLY A 102 4.85 -7.56 -10.37
N GLU A 103 6.10 -7.71 -9.93
CA GLU A 103 6.71 -6.84 -8.90
C GLU A 103 6.98 -5.40 -9.38
N ILE A 104 7.23 -5.18 -10.68
CA ILE A 104 7.53 -3.83 -11.20
C ILE A 104 6.35 -2.90 -10.90
N ASN A 105 5.13 -3.38 -11.13
CA ASN A 105 3.92 -2.64 -10.85
C ASN A 105 3.78 -2.23 -9.40
N ARG A 106 4.01 -3.20 -8.52
CA ARG A 106 3.90 -2.97 -7.07
C ARG A 106 4.89 -1.91 -6.62
N VAL A 107 6.10 -1.91 -7.18
CA VAL A 107 7.11 -0.91 -6.85
C VAL A 107 6.74 0.47 -7.40
N LEU A 108 6.31 0.56 -8.67
CA LEU A 108 5.88 1.82 -9.27
C LEU A 108 4.66 2.42 -8.56
N PHE A 109 3.70 1.58 -8.18
CA PHE A 109 2.56 1.99 -7.39
C PHE A 109 2.98 2.45 -5.99
N ASN A 110 3.87 1.70 -5.32
CA ASN A 110 4.36 2.07 -4.00
C ASN A 110 5.12 3.41 -4.00
N LEU A 111 5.88 3.70 -5.06
CA LEU A 111 6.54 5.00 -5.28
C LEU A 111 5.52 6.12 -5.44
N THR A 112 4.45 5.87 -6.20
CA THR A 112 3.40 6.87 -6.40
C THR A 112 2.67 7.19 -5.09
N LEU A 113 2.42 6.16 -4.27
CA LEU A 113 1.77 6.30 -2.96
C LEU A 113 2.66 6.97 -1.88
N MET A 114 3.94 7.24 -2.15
CA MET A 114 4.75 8.03 -1.21
C MET A 114 4.22 9.46 -1.05
N GLU A 115 3.53 9.98 -2.05
CA GLU A 115 2.87 11.29 -1.95
C GLU A 115 1.69 11.25 -0.96
N PHE A 116 0.94 10.14 -0.90
CA PHE A 116 -0.07 9.93 0.14
C PHE A 116 0.57 9.96 1.53
N ASP A 117 1.68 9.24 1.75
CA ASP A 117 2.36 9.22 3.05
C ASP A 117 2.77 10.62 3.51
N ARG A 118 3.26 11.42 2.55
CA ARG A 118 3.69 12.80 2.77
C ARG A 118 2.50 13.70 3.15
N GLN A 119 1.40 13.65 2.39
CA GLN A 119 0.22 14.47 2.65
C GLN A 119 -0.48 14.06 3.94
N PHE A 120 -0.61 12.75 4.18
CA PHE A 120 -1.22 12.21 5.39
C PHE A 120 -0.45 12.65 6.65
N SER A 121 0.88 12.45 6.66
CA SER A 121 1.73 12.84 7.79
C SER A 121 1.69 14.35 8.07
N HIS A 122 1.56 15.16 7.01
CA HIS A 122 1.45 16.61 7.14
C HIS A 122 0.10 17.04 7.71
N LYS A 123 -0.99 16.42 7.26
CA LYS A 123 -2.36 16.75 7.67
C LYS A 123 -2.70 16.22 9.08
N TYR A 124 -2.17 15.06 9.45
CA TYR A 124 -2.43 14.37 10.71
C TYR A 124 -1.14 14.14 11.52
N PRO A 125 -0.46 15.22 11.96
CA PRO A 125 0.78 15.08 12.70
C PRO A 125 0.56 14.33 14.02
N GLY A 126 1.40 13.32 14.28
CA GLY A 126 1.33 12.51 15.50
C GLY A 126 0.39 11.30 15.43
N ILE A 127 -0.38 11.14 14.36
CA ILE A 127 -1.14 9.90 14.12
C ILE A 127 -0.21 8.85 13.52
N ALA A 128 -0.06 7.72 14.20
CA ALA A 128 0.74 6.61 13.71
C ALA A 128 0.01 5.87 12.59
N PHE A 129 0.71 5.55 11.51
CA PHE A 129 0.19 4.71 10.44
C PHE A 129 1.31 3.85 9.85
N GLU A 130 0.93 2.72 9.27
CA GLU A 130 1.80 1.81 8.53
C GLU A 130 1.17 1.50 7.19
N ARG A 131 1.99 1.53 6.13
CA ARG A 131 1.53 1.26 4.77
C ARG A 131 2.34 0.14 4.13
N PHE A 132 1.62 -0.76 3.46
CA PHE A 132 2.18 -1.78 2.60
C PHE A 132 1.50 -1.76 1.24
N ILE A 133 2.18 -1.16 0.25
CA ILE A 133 1.65 -0.94 -1.10
C ILE A 133 0.34 -0.14 -0.96
N GLY A 134 -0.81 -0.69 -1.37
CA GLY A 134 -2.11 -0.02 -1.29
C GLY A 134 -2.83 -0.20 0.06
N MET A 135 -2.32 -1.02 0.97
CA MET A 135 -2.95 -1.24 2.27
C MET A 135 -2.35 -0.31 3.33
N VAL A 136 -3.18 0.46 4.03
CA VAL A 136 -2.76 1.36 5.12
C VAL A 136 -3.52 1.02 6.38
N PHE A 137 -2.82 0.94 7.50
CA PHE A 137 -3.43 0.92 8.83
C PHE A 137 -3.11 2.22 9.55
N ILE A 138 -4.13 2.85 10.14
CA ILE A 138 -4.00 4.09 10.89
C ILE A 138 -4.48 3.86 12.32
N ALA A 139 -3.60 4.13 13.27
CA ALA A 139 -3.83 4.00 14.69
C ALA A 139 -4.37 5.32 15.26
N CYS A 140 -5.65 5.32 15.65
CA CYS A 140 -6.29 6.45 16.31
C CYS A 140 -6.48 6.18 17.81
N THR A 141 -6.29 7.22 18.62
CA THR A 141 -6.64 7.24 20.03
C THR A 141 -7.87 8.10 20.24
N ASP A 142 -8.35 8.23 21.48
CA ASP A 142 -9.50 9.09 21.76
C ASP A 142 -9.20 10.57 21.51
N ASP A 143 -7.94 10.98 21.69
CA ASP A 143 -7.46 12.35 21.48
C ASP A 143 -7.06 12.65 20.03
N LEU A 144 -6.70 11.61 19.25
CA LEU A 144 -6.18 11.75 17.89
C LEU A 144 -7.02 10.93 16.92
N ARG A 145 -7.85 11.63 16.14
CA ARG A 145 -8.78 11.04 15.18
C ARG A 145 -8.58 11.61 13.78
N ILE A 146 -8.87 10.77 12.79
CA ILE A 146 -8.98 11.19 11.40
C ILE A 146 -10.44 11.55 11.07
N ASP A 147 -10.60 12.44 10.09
CA ASP A 147 -11.87 12.64 9.41
C ASP A 147 -11.86 11.79 8.13
N GLU A 148 -12.73 10.79 8.07
CA GLU A 148 -12.78 9.81 6.98
C GLU A 148 -13.09 10.48 5.63
N TYR A 149 -13.95 11.49 5.59
CA TYR A 149 -14.24 12.24 4.37
C TYR A 149 -13.02 13.00 3.89
N GLN A 150 -12.31 13.64 4.81
CA GLN A 150 -11.08 14.36 4.50
C GLN A 150 -9.92 13.46 4.06
N VAL A 151 -9.88 12.22 4.52
CA VAL A 151 -8.92 11.21 4.05
C VAL A 151 -9.33 10.72 2.66
N PHE A 152 -10.63 10.48 2.46
CA PHE A 152 -11.17 10.09 1.16
C PHE A 152 -10.90 11.15 0.08
N ASP A 153 -11.21 12.41 0.36
CA ASP A 153 -10.96 13.54 -0.56
C ASP A 153 -9.48 13.65 -0.91
N MET A 154 -8.59 13.52 0.09
CA MET A 154 -7.14 13.54 -0.13
C MET A 154 -6.68 12.39 -1.06
N ILE A 155 -7.27 11.20 -0.96
CA ILE A 155 -6.95 10.07 -1.84
C ILE A 155 -7.51 10.32 -3.25
N GLN A 156 -8.70 10.90 -3.36
CA GLN A 156 -9.29 11.28 -4.66
C GLN A 156 -8.51 12.38 -5.36
N ASP A 157 -7.99 13.37 -4.63
CA ASP A 157 -7.13 14.44 -5.17
C ASP A 157 -5.83 13.88 -5.78
N LEU A 158 -5.38 12.72 -5.27
CA LEU A 158 -4.26 11.97 -5.85
C LEU A 158 -4.68 11.12 -7.08
N GLY A 159 -5.95 11.16 -7.49
CA GLY A 159 -6.47 10.35 -8.59
C GLY A 159 -6.59 8.86 -8.24
N LEU A 160 -6.74 8.53 -6.96
CA LEU A 160 -6.81 7.17 -6.46
C LEU A 160 -8.21 6.84 -5.92
N SER A 161 -8.53 5.56 -5.91
CA SER A 161 -9.73 4.98 -5.32
C SER A 161 -9.37 4.18 -4.06
N CYS A 162 -10.23 4.25 -3.04
CA CYS A 162 -10.06 3.47 -1.82
C CYS A 162 -11.38 3.01 -1.21
N SER A 163 -11.30 1.99 -0.36
CA SER A 163 -12.28 1.74 0.71
C SER A 163 -11.66 2.04 2.07
N ILE A 164 -12.48 2.51 3.01
CA ILE A 164 -12.09 2.77 4.39
C ILE A 164 -13.00 1.94 5.30
N GLU A 165 -12.40 1.16 6.18
CA GLU A 165 -13.06 0.39 7.22
C GLU A 165 -12.39 0.69 8.55
N TYR A 166 -13.08 0.50 9.68
CA TYR A 166 -12.48 0.66 11.00
C TYR A 166 -12.88 -0.45 11.96
N LYS A 167 -12.05 -0.64 12.98
CA LYS A 167 -12.30 -1.56 14.09
C LYS A 167 -12.07 -0.87 15.43
N GLU A 168 -12.82 -1.36 16.40
CA GLU A 168 -12.74 -1.00 17.81
C GLU A 168 -12.43 -2.28 18.61
N PRO A 169 -11.93 -2.16 19.85
CA PRO A 169 -11.65 -3.29 20.73
C PRO A 169 -12.81 -4.29 20.79
N GLY A 170 -12.51 -5.57 20.55
CA GLY A 170 -13.49 -6.66 20.64
C GLY A 170 -14.41 -6.84 19.42
N LEU A 171 -14.23 -6.07 18.34
CA LEU A 171 -14.89 -6.33 17.06
C LEU A 171 -14.15 -7.38 16.23
N GLU A 172 -14.87 -7.99 15.28
CA GLU A 172 -14.31 -8.96 14.33
C GLU A 172 -13.09 -8.40 13.59
N PRO A 173 -12.03 -9.20 13.40
CA PRO A 173 -10.83 -8.80 12.67
C PRO A 173 -11.10 -8.36 11.22
N LEU A 174 -10.15 -7.59 10.69
CA LEU A 174 -10.06 -7.25 9.28
C LEU A 174 -9.16 -8.23 8.54
N TYR A 175 -9.54 -8.58 7.32
CA TYR A 175 -8.68 -9.38 6.46
C TYR A 175 -7.61 -8.50 5.82
N CYS A 176 -6.34 -8.88 5.99
CA CYS A 176 -5.19 -8.18 5.44
C CYS A 176 -4.24 -9.17 4.77
N ARG A 177 -4.32 -9.27 3.43
CA ARG A 177 -3.51 -10.17 2.60
C ARG A 177 -3.69 -11.63 3.00
N ASN A 178 -2.74 -12.21 3.75
CA ASN A 178 -2.79 -13.60 4.22
C ASN A 178 -2.94 -13.68 5.75
N ARG A 179 -3.27 -12.57 6.40
CA ARG A 179 -3.45 -12.45 7.85
C ARG A 179 -4.76 -11.78 8.20
N MET A 180 -5.11 -11.86 9.47
CA MET A 180 -6.21 -11.13 10.07
C MET A 180 -5.65 -10.13 11.08
N VAL A 181 -6.20 -8.91 11.11
CA VAL A 181 -5.77 -7.84 12.02
C VAL A 181 -6.94 -7.44 12.90
N ALA A 182 -6.76 -7.47 14.21
CA ALA A 182 -7.80 -7.12 15.18
C ALA A 182 -7.28 -6.16 16.26
N LEU A 183 -8.20 -5.59 17.02
CA LEU A 183 -7.92 -4.98 18.31
C LEU A 183 -8.38 -5.90 19.43
N ASP A 184 -7.47 -6.23 20.34
CA ASP A 184 -7.86 -6.91 21.57
C ASP A 184 -8.66 -5.98 22.50
N TYR A 185 -9.21 -6.52 23.58
CA TYR A 185 -10.01 -5.75 24.55
C TYR A 185 -9.23 -4.62 25.24
N GLU A 186 -7.91 -4.65 25.22
CA GLU A 186 -7.06 -3.60 25.77
C GLU A 186 -6.74 -2.51 24.74
N GLY A 187 -7.16 -2.68 23.48
CA GLY A 187 -6.89 -1.76 22.38
C GLY A 187 -5.52 -1.97 21.75
N LYS A 188 -4.89 -3.13 21.93
CA LYS A 188 -3.62 -3.45 21.26
C LYS A 188 -3.92 -4.13 19.93
N VAL A 189 -3.12 -3.78 18.91
CA VAL A 189 -3.24 -4.42 17.59
C VAL A 189 -2.61 -5.81 17.62
N VAL A 190 -3.37 -6.81 17.16
CA VAL A 190 -2.93 -8.20 17.09
C VAL A 190 -3.14 -8.74 15.68
N VAL A 191 -2.19 -9.56 15.21
CA VAL A 191 -2.18 -10.15 13.88
C VAL A 191 -2.19 -11.67 14.00
N TYR A 192 -3.12 -12.33 13.31
CA TYR A 192 -3.37 -13.78 13.40
C TYR A 192 -3.25 -14.46 12.04
N ASN A 193 -2.96 -15.77 12.00
CA ASN A 193 -3.32 -16.54 10.81
C ASN A 193 -4.85 -16.68 10.75
N PRO A 194 -5.47 -16.66 9.55
CA PRO A 194 -6.91 -16.90 9.44
C PRO A 194 -7.37 -18.25 10.05
N THR A 195 -6.52 -19.28 9.96
CA THR A 195 -6.77 -20.62 10.53
C THR A 195 -6.81 -20.64 12.05
N ASP A 196 -6.15 -19.68 12.70
CA ASP A 196 -6.11 -19.60 14.16
C ASP A 196 -7.38 -18.93 14.71
N TYR A 197 -8.07 -18.13 13.88
CA TYR A 197 -9.24 -17.35 14.27
C TYR A 197 -10.56 -18.05 13.89
N TYR A 198 -10.61 -18.66 12.71
CA TYR A 198 -11.67 -19.60 12.35
C TYR A 198 -11.08 -21.01 12.44
N PRO A 199 -11.04 -21.65 13.63
CA PRO A 199 -10.71 -23.06 13.69
C PRO A 199 -11.67 -23.78 12.76
N THR A 200 -11.13 -24.49 11.79
CA THR A 200 -11.92 -25.34 10.89
C THR A 200 -12.49 -26.48 11.74
N ASP A 201 -13.65 -26.25 12.35
CA ASP A 201 -14.52 -27.30 12.83
C ASP A 201 -15.23 -27.92 11.61
N TYR A 202 -14.45 -28.64 10.80
CA TYR A 202 -14.95 -29.65 9.88
C TYR A 202 -14.05 -30.87 10.03
N GLY A 203 -14.68 -31.97 10.43
CA GLY A 203 -14.06 -33.21 10.90
C GLY A 203 -13.28 -34.01 9.87
#